data_AF-A0A6I5CS70-F1
#
_entry.id   AF-A0A6I5CS70-F1
#
_cell.length_a   1.000
_cell.length_b   1.000
_cell.length_c   1.000
_cell.angle_alpha   90.00
_cell.angle_beta   90.00
_cell.angle_gamma   90.00
#
_symmetry.space_group_name_H-M   'P 1'
#
loop_
_entity.id
_entity.type
_entity.pdbx_description
1 polymer ?
#
loop_
_entity_poly.entity_id
_entity_poly.type
_entity_poly.pdbx_seq_one_letter_code
_entity_poly.pdbx_strand_id
1 'polypeptide(L)'
;IFGKDRYFLELMDHGIDIEHRVREGLLEIGRKLGIPPLVTNDSHYTYAHEAGAHDALLCIQTGKNLSDPDRFKFDGTGYYLKSTEEMYAIDSSDAWQQGCANTLLVAEMVDTTGMFEKRDLMPKFDIPEGYTEVTWFKEEVRRGMERRFPGGVPEDRQKQVDYEMDVIISMGFPGYFLVVADFIMWAKNNGIAVGPGRGSAAGSIVAYAMGITDLDPIPHGLIFERFLNPERISMPDVDIDFDERRRVEVIRYVTEKYGADKVAMIGTYGKIKAKNAIKDSARVLGYPYAMGDRITKAMPADVLGKGIDLNGITDSSHPRYSEAGEVRAMYENEPDVKKVIDTAKGVEGLVRQMGVHAAGVIMSSETITEHVPVWVRHTDGVTITQWDYPSCESLGLLKMDFLGLRNLTIMDDAVKMVKSNKGIDIDLLALPLDDPTTFDLLQRGDTLGVFQFDGGPMRSLLRLMKPDNFEDISAVSA
;
A
#
# COMPACT_ATOMS: atom_id res chain seq x y z
N ILE A 1 -26.03 -27.94 3.69
CA ILE A 1 -25.06 -26.83 3.75
C ILE A 1 -25.43 -25.80 2.69
N PHE A 2 -25.22 -26.08 1.40
CA PHE A 2 -25.48 -25.09 0.33
C PHE A 2 -26.94 -25.04 -0.16
N GLY A 3 -27.70 -26.13 0.03
CA GLY A 3 -29.06 -26.27 -0.51
C GLY A 3 -29.04 -26.98 -1.86
N LYS A 4 -30.18 -27.55 -2.26
CA LYS A 4 -30.28 -28.38 -3.48
C LYS A 4 -29.98 -27.57 -4.75
N ASP A 5 -30.42 -26.32 -4.78
CA ASP A 5 -30.32 -25.44 -5.95
C ASP A 5 -29.02 -24.64 -6.01
N ARG A 6 -28.08 -24.89 -5.08
CA ARG A 6 -26.77 -24.21 -5.01
C ARG A 6 -25.61 -25.20 -4.89
N TYR A 7 -25.81 -26.42 -5.36
CA TYR A 7 -24.80 -27.46 -5.37
C TYR A 7 -24.77 -28.12 -6.74
N PHE A 8 -23.59 -28.18 -7.34
CA PHE A 8 -23.38 -28.65 -8.69
C PHE A 8 -22.30 -29.73 -8.72
N LEU A 9 -22.37 -30.58 -9.73
CA LEU A 9 -21.38 -31.62 -9.97
C LEU A 9 -20.34 -31.09 -10.95
N GLU A 10 -19.22 -30.60 -10.42
CA GLU A 10 -18.14 -30.04 -11.23
C GLU A 10 -17.48 -31.12 -12.11
N LEU A 11 -17.39 -30.86 -13.41
CA LEU A 11 -16.74 -31.73 -14.40
C LEU A 11 -15.61 -30.96 -15.08
N MET A 12 -14.43 -31.58 -15.15
CA MET A 12 -13.23 -31.07 -15.81
C MET A 12 -12.59 -32.13 -16.71
N ASP A 13 -11.86 -31.68 -17.71
CA ASP A 13 -11.08 -32.54 -18.62
C ASP A 13 -9.88 -31.79 -19.22
N HIS A 14 -8.70 -32.25 -18.84
CA HIS A 14 -7.39 -31.83 -19.33
C HIS A 14 -6.65 -33.00 -19.99
N GLY A 15 -7.36 -34.10 -20.30
CA GLY A 15 -6.81 -35.32 -20.90
C GLY A 15 -5.95 -36.16 -19.96
N ILE A 16 -6.18 -36.07 -18.64
CA ILE A 16 -5.39 -36.77 -17.63
C ILE A 16 -6.15 -37.94 -16.99
N ASP A 17 -5.44 -39.03 -16.70
CA ASP A 17 -6.02 -40.29 -16.19
C ASP A 17 -6.79 -40.11 -14.88
N ILE A 18 -6.31 -39.23 -13.99
CA ILE A 18 -6.95 -38.97 -12.69
C ILE A 18 -8.38 -38.44 -12.86
N GLU A 19 -8.63 -37.58 -13.85
CA GLU A 19 -9.95 -37.03 -14.13
C GLU A 19 -10.87 -38.08 -14.75
N HIS A 20 -10.36 -38.88 -15.69
CA HIS A 20 -11.12 -39.95 -16.32
C HIS A 20 -11.57 -41.00 -15.29
N ARG A 21 -10.68 -41.37 -14.35
CA ARG A 21 -10.97 -42.36 -13.31
C ARG A 21 -12.05 -41.93 -12.33
N VAL A 22 -12.18 -40.63 -12.05
CA VAL A 22 -13.21 -40.13 -11.13
C VAL A 22 -14.53 -39.82 -11.82
N ARG A 23 -14.53 -39.56 -13.13
CA ARG A 23 -15.70 -39.09 -13.89
C ARG A 23 -16.91 -40.01 -13.78
N GLU A 24 -16.75 -41.32 -13.99
CA GLU A 24 -17.90 -42.23 -13.98
C GLU A 24 -18.59 -42.29 -12.61
N GLY A 25 -17.81 -42.41 -11.53
CA GLY A 25 -18.33 -42.41 -10.17
C GLY A 25 -18.97 -41.09 -9.80
N LEU A 26 -18.38 -39.96 -10.24
CA LEU A 26 -18.92 -38.62 -10.02
C LEU A 26 -20.29 -38.46 -10.71
N LEU A 27 -20.42 -38.90 -11.97
CA LEU A 27 -21.68 -38.91 -12.70
C LEU A 27 -22.73 -39.83 -12.06
N GLU A 28 -22.32 -40.97 -11.49
CA GLU A 28 -23.22 -41.85 -10.76
C GLU A 28 -23.79 -41.17 -9.51
N ILE A 29 -22.95 -40.46 -8.75
CA ILE A 29 -23.37 -39.66 -7.60
C ILE A 29 -24.35 -38.57 -8.05
N GLY A 30 -24.02 -37.85 -9.13
CA GLY A 30 -24.89 -36.83 -9.71
C GLY A 30 -26.28 -37.37 -10.06
N ARG A 31 -26.36 -38.53 -10.74
CA ARG A 31 -27.63 -39.18 -11.07
C ARG A 31 -28.42 -39.62 -9.84
N LYS A 32 -27.76 -40.25 -8.86
CA LYS A 32 -28.42 -40.77 -7.64
C LYS A 32 -29.00 -39.65 -6.78
N LEU A 33 -28.31 -38.51 -6.71
CA LEU A 33 -28.69 -37.39 -5.86
C LEU A 33 -29.44 -36.28 -6.63
N GLY A 34 -29.53 -36.39 -7.96
CA GLY A 34 -30.16 -35.38 -8.81
C GLY A 34 -29.38 -34.05 -8.82
N ILE A 35 -28.05 -34.10 -8.79
CA ILE A 35 -27.17 -32.93 -8.79
C ILE A 35 -26.86 -32.55 -10.25
N PRO A 36 -27.14 -31.31 -10.69
CA PRO A 36 -26.87 -30.88 -12.05
C PRO A 36 -25.35 -30.82 -12.33
N PRO A 37 -24.87 -31.27 -13.52
CA PRO A 37 -23.48 -31.10 -13.92
C PRO A 37 -23.14 -29.64 -14.15
N LEU A 38 -21.88 -29.26 -13.95
CA LEU A 38 -21.34 -27.94 -14.25
C LEU A 38 -19.92 -28.10 -14.77
N VAL A 39 -19.64 -27.64 -15.98
CA VAL A 39 -18.30 -27.80 -16.60
C VAL A 39 -17.44 -26.58 -16.28
N THR A 40 -16.22 -26.82 -15.83
CA THR A 40 -15.18 -25.80 -15.58
C THR A 40 -13.86 -26.23 -16.20
N ASN A 41 -12.83 -25.37 -16.17
CA ASN A 41 -11.54 -25.61 -16.84
C ASN A 41 -10.32 -25.18 -16.00
N ASP A 42 -10.51 -24.94 -14.70
CA ASP A 42 -9.46 -24.59 -13.72
C ASP A 42 -8.31 -23.74 -14.29
N SER A 43 -8.64 -22.60 -14.89
CA SER A 43 -7.69 -21.86 -15.72
C SER A 43 -6.63 -21.16 -14.86
N HIS A 44 -5.36 -21.36 -15.22
CA HIS A 44 -4.18 -20.83 -14.52
C HIS A 44 -3.38 -19.82 -15.35
N TYR A 45 -3.73 -19.66 -16.63
CA TYR A 45 -3.19 -18.66 -17.55
C TYR A 45 -4.27 -18.23 -18.55
N THR A 46 -4.05 -17.15 -19.30
CA THR A 46 -5.08 -16.57 -20.17
C THR A 46 -5.09 -17.26 -21.53
N TYR A 47 -3.91 -17.43 -22.13
CA TYR A 47 -3.76 -17.97 -23.49
C TYR A 47 -2.93 -19.25 -23.51
N ALA A 48 -3.22 -20.15 -24.44
CA ALA A 48 -2.51 -21.43 -24.57
C ALA A 48 -0.97 -21.30 -24.66
N HIS A 49 -0.46 -20.24 -25.29
CA HIS A 49 0.98 -20.01 -25.44
C HIS A 49 1.69 -19.61 -24.13
N GLU A 50 0.96 -19.23 -23.08
CA GLU A 50 1.50 -18.86 -21.77
C GLU A 50 1.82 -20.07 -20.89
N ALA A 51 1.52 -21.30 -21.32
CA ALA A 51 1.79 -22.52 -20.56
C ALA A 51 3.26 -22.66 -20.14
N GLY A 52 4.20 -22.22 -20.99
CA GLY A 52 5.63 -22.21 -20.65
C GLY A 52 5.99 -21.21 -19.56
N ALA A 53 5.34 -20.04 -19.54
CA ALA A 53 5.52 -19.05 -18.48
C ALA A 53 4.94 -19.54 -17.15
N HIS A 54 3.80 -20.23 -17.20
CA HIS A 54 3.21 -20.88 -16.04
C HIS A 54 4.12 -21.97 -15.44
N ASP A 55 4.69 -22.88 -16.25
CA ASP A 55 5.66 -23.88 -15.78
C ASP A 55 6.91 -23.21 -15.16
N ALA A 56 7.41 -22.14 -15.76
CA ALA A 56 8.50 -21.34 -15.20
C ALA A 56 8.11 -20.71 -13.85
N LEU A 57 6.89 -20.18 -13.70
CA LEU A 57 6.40 -19.61 -12.44
C LEU A 57 6.34 -20.66 -11.32
N LEU A 58 5.87 -21.88 -11.61
CA LEU A 58 5.85 -22.98 -10.65
C LEU A 58 7.27 -23.39 -10.22
N CYS A 59 8.22 -23.37 -11.16
CA CYS A 59 9.64 -23.57 -10.85
C CYS A 59 10.20 -22.47 -9.95
N ILE A 60 9.82 -21.21 -10.17
CA ILE A 60 10.24 -20.08 -9.33
C ILE A 60 9.75 -20.29 -7.89
N GLN A 61 8.48 -20.68 -7.74
CA GLN A 61 7.83 -20.93 -6.44
C GLN A 61 8.46 -22.11 -5.70
N THR A 62 8.72 -23.23 -6.39
CA THR A 62 9.30 -24.44 -5.77
C THR A 62 10.81 -24.42 -5.67
N GLY A 63 11.47 -23.45 -6.31
CA GLY A 63 12.92 -23.33 -6.34
C GLY A 63 13.64 -24.42 -7.13
N LYS A 64 12.95 -25.04 -8.09
CA LYS A 64 13.49 -26.11 -8.94
C LYS A 64 13.80 -25.62 -10.36
N ASN A 65 14.57 -26.40 -11.10
CA ASN A 65 14.89 -26.14 -12.50
C ASN A 65 13.84 -26.77 -13.43
N LEU A 66 13.62 -26.18 -14.61
CA LEU A 66 12.74 -26.73 -15.65
C LEU A 66 13.18 -28.11 -16.15
N SER A 67 14.48 -28.42 -16.04
CA SER A 67 15.03 -29.72 -16.40
C SER A 67 14.84 -30.79 -15.31
N ASP A 68 14.45 -30.42 -14.08
CA ASP A 68 14.15 -31.37 -13.01
C ASP A 68 12.85 -32.14 -13.35
N PRO A 69 12.90 -33.48 -13.49
CA PRO A 69 11.71 -34.29 -13.77
C PRO A 69 10.74 -34.33 -12.59
N ASP A 70 11.23 -34.18 -11.36
CA ASP A 70 10.46 -34.23 -10.11
C ASP A 70 9.97 -32.84 -9.69
N ARG A 71 10.01 -31.85 -10.59
CA ARG A 71 9.47 -30.52 -10.32
C ARG A 71 7.95 -30.54 -10.24
N PHE A 72 7.41 -29.60 -9.48
CA PHE A 72 5.97 -29.35 -9.54
C PHE A 72 5.63 -28.71 -10.89
N LYS A 73 4.78 -29.37 -11.65
CA LYS A 73 4.26 -28.94 -12.95
C LYS A 73 2.84 -29.48 -13.11
N PHE A 74 2.08 -28.89 -14.02
CA PHE A 74 0.78 -29.41 -14.38
C PHE A 74 0.93 -30.52 -15.42
N ASP A 75 0.13 -31.58 -15.28
CA ASP A 75 0.02 -32.63 -16.28
C ASP A 75 -1.05 -32.26 -17.31
N GLY A 76 -0.93 -32.79 -18.53
CA GLY A 76 -1.86 -32.47 -19.61
C GLY A 76 -1.66 -31.06 -20.16
N THR A 77 -2.70 -30.55 -20.82
CA THR A 77 -2.72 -29.20 -21.43
C THR A 77 -4.12 -28.61 -21.33
N GLY A 78 -4.24 -27.30 -21.47
CA GLY A 78 -5.55 -26.65 -21.62
C GLY A 78 -6.02 -25.80 -20.45
N TYR A 79 -5.19 -25.54 -19.44
CA TYR A 79 -5.49 -24.65 -18.30
C TYR A 79 -5.50 -23.15 -18.68
N TYR A 80 -5.85 -22.83 -19.92
CA TYR A 80 -6.08 -21.46 -20.38
C TYR A 80 -7.58 -21.15 -20.44
N LEU A 81 -7.95 -19.90 -20.69
CA LEU A 81 -9.35 -19.54 -20.92
C LEU A 81 -9.79 -20.01 -22.32
N LYS A 82 -10.31 -21.24 -22.40
CA LYS A 82 -10.84 -21.85 -23.63
C LYS A 82 -12.05 -21.09 -24.17
N SER A 83 -12.21 -21.09 -25.50
CA SER A 83 -13.42 -20.60 -26.15
C SER A 83 -14.61 -21.52 -25.86
N THR A 84 -15.83 -21.02 -26.09
CA THR A 84 -17.05 -21.83 -25.99
C THR A 84 -16.94 -23.09 -26.86
N GLU A 85 -16.51 -22.95 -28.12
CA GLU A 85 -16.37 -24.06 -29.05
C GLU A 85 -15.35 -25.10 -28.56
N GLU A 86 -14.21 -24.64 -28.02
CA GLU A 86 -13.22 -25.53 -27.42
C GLU A 86 -13.80 -26.30 -26.23
N MET A 87 -14.55 -25.64 -25.35
CA MET A 87 -15.17 -26.28 -24.19
C MET A 87 -16.21 -27.34 -24.58
N TYR A 88 -17.05 -27.06 -25.58
CA TYR A 88 -18.07 -27.99 -26.06
C TYR A 88 -17.48 -29.17 -26.87
N ALA A 89 -16.31 -28.99 -27.49
CA ALA A 89 -15.65 -30.01 -28.29
C ALA A 89 -14.92 -31.09 -27.47
N ILE A 90 -14.70 -30.86 -26.17
CA ILE A 90 -13.97 -31.78 -25.28
C ILE A 90 -14.69 -33.13 -25.15
N ASP A 91 -15.99 -33.13 -24.90
CA ASP A 91 -16.78 -34.34 -24.64
C ASP A 91 -18.22 -34.14 -25.14
N SER A 92 -18.71 -35.08 -25.96
CA SER A 92 -20.03 -35.02 -26.58
C SER A 92 -21.14 -35.67 -25.74
N SER A 93 -20.86 -36.11 -24.52
CA SER A 93 -21.84 -36.73 -23.63
C SER A 93 -22.89 -35.73 -23.16
N ASP A 94 -24.12 -36.20 -22.94
CA ASP A 94 -25.22 -35.34 -22.49
C ASP A 94 -24.88 -34.59 -21.20
N ALA A 95 -24.18 -35.25 -20.27
CA ALA A 95 -23.78 -34.63 -19.00
C ALA A 95 -22.80 -33.47 -19.20
N TRP A 96 -21.84 -33.61 -20.13
CA TRP A 96 -20.90 -32.55 -20.45
C TRP A 96 -21.58 -31.39 -21.16
N GLN A 97 -22.37 -31.68 -22.20
CA GLN A 97 -23.10 -30.67 -22.97
C GLN A 97 -24.06 -29.88 -22.06
N GLN A 98 -24.77 -30.57 -21.17
CA GLN A 98 -25.61 -29.94 -20.15
C GLN A 98 -24.77 -29.14 -19.14
N GLY A 99 -23.63 -29.66 -18.69
CA GLY A 99 -22.76 -28.96 -17.76
C GLY A 99 -22.18 -27.67 -18.32
N CYS A 100 -21.86 -27.63 -19.62
CA CYS A 100 -21.49 -26.41 -20.32
C CYS A 100 -22.64 -25.41 -20.35
N ALA A 101 -23.87 -25.84 -20.67
CA ALA A 101 -25.04 -24.96 -20.67
C ALA A 101 -25.38 -24.43 -19.27
N ASN A 102 -25.21 -25.25 -18.24
CA ASN A 102 -25.49 -24.89 -16.84
C ASN A 102 -24.57 -23.79 -16.30
N THR A 103 -23.43 -23.49 -16.93
CA THR A 103 -22.56 -22.36 -16.55
C THR A 103 -23.30 -21.03 -16.61
N LEU A 104 -24.21 -20.87 -17.58
CA LEU A 104 -25.05 -19.67 -17.70
C LEU A 104 -26.11 -19.59 -16.59
N LEU A 105 -26.64 -20.72 -16.14
CA LEU A 105 -27.56 -20.74 -15.00
C LEU A 105 -26.89 -20.18 -13.76
N VAL A 106 -25.64 -20.58 -13.49
CA VAL A 106 -24.88 -20.05 -12.35
C VAL A 106 -24.60 -18.56 -12.55
N ALA A 107 -24.21 -18.13 -13.75
CA ALA A 107 -23.96 -16.72 -14.04
C ALA A 107 -25.22 -15.85 -13.83
N GLU A 108 -26.40 -16.33 -14.23
CA GLU A 108 -27.69 -15.65 -14.04
C GLU A 108 -28.15 -15.61 -12.57
N MET A 109 -27.67 -16.53 -11.73
CA MET A 109 -27.95 -16.52 -10.28
C MET A 109 -27.12 -15.48 -9.51
N VAL A 110 -26.04 -14.96 -10.09
CA VAL A 110 -25.17 -13.99 -9.42
C VAL A 110 -25.78 -12.59 -9.51
N ASP A 111 -26.34 -12.11 -8.41
CA ASP A 111 -26.77 -10.72 -8.24
C ASP A 111 -25.61 -9.88 -7.69
N THR A 112 -25.11 -8.95 -8.50
CA THR A 112 -24.04 -8.02 -8.12
C THR A 112 -24.58 -6.69 -7.60
N THR A 113 -25.90 -6.52 -7.50
CA THR A 113 -26.52 -5.31 -6.97
C THR A 113 -26.03 -5.04 -5.55
N GLY A 114 -25.51 -3.84 -5.30
CA GLY A 114 -24.96 -3.47 -4.00
C GLY A 114 -23.55 -4.00 -3.69
N MET A 115 -22.94 -4.81 -4.56
CA MET A 115 -21.55 -5.24 -4.37
C MET A 115 -20.60 -4.04 -4.48
N PHE A 116 -19.74 -3.87 -3.47
CA PHE A 116 -18.72 -2.84 -3.41
C PHE A 116 -19.25 -1.39 -3.43
N GLU A 117 -20.52 -1.19 -3.06
CA GLU A 117 -21.05 0.17 -2.88
C GLU A 117 -20.31 0.88 -1.74
N LYS A 118 -19.94 2.14 -2.00
CA LYS A 118 -19.30 2.99 -1.00
C LYS A 118 -20.24 3.23 0.18
N ARG A 119 -19.75 2.97 1.39
CA ARG A 119 -20.44 3.25 2.65
C ARG A 119 -19.64 4.25 3.47
N ASP A 120 -20.29 4.92 4.42
CA ASP A 120 -19.58 5.71 5.41
C ASP A 120 -19.09 4.77 6.53
N LEU A 121 -17.84 4.32 6.41
CA LEU A 121 -17.20 3.41 7.36
C LEU A 121 -16.19 4.14 8.25
N MET A 122 -16.34 5.47 8.40
CA MET A 122 -15.48 6.27 9.28
C MET A 122 -15.52 5.73 10.71
N PRO A 123 -14.35 5.48 11.36
CA PRO A 123 -14.31 5.09 12.76
C PRO A 123 -15.04 6.09 13.66
N LYS A 124 -15.77 5.57 14.65
CA LYS A 124 -16.53 6.39 15.57
C LYS A 124 -15.70 6.69 16.81
N PHE A 125 -15.56 7.97 17.13
CA PHE A 125 -14.94 8.42 18.37
C PHE A 125 -15.94 8.31 19.53
N ASP A 126 -15.49 7.85 20.70
CA ASP A 126 -16.33 7.78 21.90
C ASP A 126 -16.59 9.19 22.45
N ILE A 127 -17.79 9.71 22.18
CA ILE A 127 -18.20 11.04 22.62
C ILE A 127 -18.64 11.00 24.09
N PRO A 128 -18.13 11.89 24.96
CA PRO A 128 -18.55 11.97 26.35
C PRO A 128 -20.06 12.26 26.50
N GLU A 129 -20.66 11.77 27.58
CA GLU A 129 -22.07 11.98 27.87
C GLU A 129 -22.41 13.48 27.92
N GLY A 130 -23.52 13.86 27.28
CA GLY A 130 -23.97 15.26 27.18
C GLY A 130 -23.39 16.04 25.99
N TYR A 131 -22.49 15.44 25.20
CA TYR A 131 -21.97 16.03 23.97
C TYR A 131 -22.51 15.33 22.72
N THR A 132 -22.49 16.05 21.59
CA THR A 132 -22.54 15.49 20.24
C THR A 132 -21.14 15.52 19.66
N GLU A 133 -20.92 14.81 18.54
CA GLU A 133 -19.63 14.85 17.83
C GLU A 133 -19.16 16.28 17.55
N VAL A 134 -20.07 17.12 17.05
CA VAL A 134 -19.80 18.52 16.73
C VAL A 134 -19.50 19.34 17.99
N THR A 135 -20.26 19.19 19.07
CA THR A 135 -20.02 20.00 20.28
C THR A 135 -18.75 19.57 21.01
N TRP A 136 -18.41 18.27 20.97
CA TRP A 136 -17.16 17.78 21.52
C TRP A 136 -15.95 18.24 20.70
N PHE A 137 -16.03 18.16 19.38
CA PHE A 137 -15.01 18.70 18.48
C PHE A 137 -14.73 20.19 18.76
N LYS A 138 -15.77 21.02 18.84
CA LYS A 138 -15.61 22.45 19.18
C LYS A 138 -14.94 22.66 20.54
N GLU A 139 -15.30 21.86 21.54
CA GLU A 139 -14.70 21.93 22.87
C GLU A 139 -13.22 21.53 22.88
N GLU A 140 -12.84 20.49 22.14
CA GLU A 140 -11.43 20.07 22.00
C GLU A 140 -10.60 21.10 21.23
N VAL A 141 -11.15 21.74 20.19
CA VAL A 141 -10.49 22.86 19.51
C VAL A 141 -10.29 24.04 20.46
N ARG A 142 -11.32 24.42 21.23
CA ARG A 142 -11.23 25.50 22.23
C ARG A 142 -10.11 25.23 23.25
N ARG A 143 -10.08 24.04 23.83
CA ARG A 143 -9.02 23.62 24.76
C ARG A 143 -7.65 23.63 24.11
N GLY A 144 -7.57 23.19 22.86
CA GLY A 144 -6.37 23.23 22.05
C GLY A 144 -5.81 24.64 21.89
N MET A 145 -6.67 25.59 21.51
CA MET A 145 -6.30 26.99 21.37
C MET A 145 -5.84 27.62 22.69
N GLU A 146 -6.49 27.31 23.80
CA GLU A 146 -6.05 27.76 25.13
C GLU A 146 -4.66 27.22 25.51
N ARG A 147 -4.36 25.96 25.15
CA ARG A 147 -3.02 25.37 25.36
C ARG A 147 -1.96 26.03 24.49
N ARG A 148 -2.26 26.31 23.22
CA ARG A 148 -1.32 26.90 22.26
C ARG A 148 -1.07 28.39 22.52
N PHE A 149 -2.07 29.08 23.04
CA PHE A 149 -2.05 30.53 23.28
C PHE A 149 -2.45 30.85 24.73
N PRO A 150 -1.63 30.51 25.73
CA PRO A 150 -1.95 30.72 27.15
C PRO A 150 -2.09 32.21 27.53
N GLY A 151 -1.54 33.11 26.72
CA GLY A 151 -1.70 34.57 26.86
C GLY A 151 -2.94 35.16 26.21
N GLY A 152 -3.82 34.32 25.64
CA GLY A 152 -4.98 34.72 24.84
C GLY A 152 -4.75 34.50 23.35
N VAL A 153 -5.82 34.08 22.66
CA VAL A 153 -5.81 33.81 21.21
C VAL A 153 -5.83 35.13 20.44
N PRO A 154 -4.87 35.40 19.54
CA PRO A 154 -4.90 36.58 18.69
C PRO A 154 -6.13 36.61 17.77
N GLU A 155 -6.60 37.82 17.39
CA GLU A 155 -7.85 37.98 16.64
C GLU A 155 -7.83 37.31 15.25
N ASP A 156 -6.69 37.37 14.55
CA ASP A 156 -6.48 36.72 13.26
C ASP A 156 -6.53 35.18 13.37
N ARG A 157 -5.92 34.63 14.42
CA ARG A 157 -5.99 33.18 14.74
C ARG A 157 -7.42 32.76 15.07
N GLN A 158 -8.13 33.54 15.87
CA GLN A 158 -9.52 33.24 16.25
C GLN A 158 -10.43 33.21 15.02
N LYS A 159 -10.32 34.21 14.14
CA LYS A 159 -11.09 34.24 12.87
C LYS A 159 -10.81 33.04 11.99
N GLN A 160 -9.55 32.63 11.90
CA GLN A 160 -9.17 31.46 11.10
C GLN A 160 -9.74 30.17 11.70
N VAL A 161 -9.65 29.98 13.03
CA VAL A 161 -10.23 28.82 13.72
C VAL A 161 -11.74 28.73 13.50
N ASP A 162 -12.45 29.85 13.62
CA ASP A 162 -13.90 29.88 13.41
C ASP A 162 -14.29 29.47 11.98
N TYR A 163 -13.58 30.01 10.98
CA TYR A 163 -13.75 29.64 9.58
C TYR A 163 -13.48 28.15 9.33
N GLU A 164 -12.33 27.64 9.78
CA GLU A 164 -11.95 26.24 9.57
C GLU A 164 -12.92 25.27 10.26
N MET A 165 -13.36 25.57 11.49
CA MET A 165 -14.36 24.77 12.20
C MET A 165 -15.66 24.67 11.41
N ASP A 166 -16.16 25.80 10.87
CA ASP A 166 -17.40 25.83 10.10
C ASP A 166 -17.27 24.97 8.83
N VAL A 167 -16.13 25.04 8.13
CA VAL A 167 -15.85 24.19 6.95
C VAL A 167 -15.81 22.71 7.35
N ILE A 168 -15.04 22.33 8.36
CA ILE A 168 -14.89 20.94 8.81
C ILE A 168 -16.24 20.33 9.21
N ILE A 169 -17.07 21.09 9.93
CA ILE A 169 -18.41 20.68 10.34
C ILE A 169 -19.33 20.52 9.12
N SER A 170 -19.30 21.48 8.19
CA SER A 170 -20.13 21.44 6.98
C SER A 170 -19.81 20.25 6.07
N MET A 171 -18.55 19.81 6.05
CA MET A 171 -18.08 18.67 5.27
C MET A 171 -18.30 17.32 5.97
N GLY A 172 -18.69 17.31 7.24
CA GLY A 172 -18.93 16.08 8.02
C GLY A 172 -17.65 15.40 8.53
N PHE A 173 -16.56 16.14 8.72
CA PHE A 173 -15.29 15.62 9.25
C PHE A 173 -14.96 15.86 10.74
N PRO A 174 -15.85 16.33 11.65
CA PRO A 174 -15.50 16.43 13.07
C PRO A 174 -14.99 15.12 13.69
N GLY A 175 -15.68 14.00 13.42
CA GLY A 175 -15.28 12.67 13.90
C GLY A 175 -13.88 12.25 13.44
N TYR A 176 -13.53 12.55 12.18
CA TYR A 176 -12.19 12.29 11.65
C TYR A 176 -11.12 13.02 12.47
N PHE A 177 -11.28 14.33 12.69
CA PHE A 177 -10.31 15.11 13.47
C PHE A 177 -10.19 14.61 14.92
N LEU A 178 -11.30 14.20 15.53
CA LEU A 178 -11.29 13.61 16.88
C LEU A 178 -10.49 12.30 16.92
N VAL A 179 -10.70 11.40 15.95
CA VAL A 179 -9.95 10.14 15.85
C VAL A 179 -8.45 10.41 15.63
N VAL A 180 -8.11 11.32 14.72
CA VAL A 180 -6.71 11.66 14.41
C VAL A 180 -6.00 12.31 15.61
N ALA A 181 -6.62 13.32 16.22
CA ALA A 181 -6.06 14.00 17.38
C ALA A 181 -5.84 13.04 18.56
N ASP A 182 -6.74 12.08 18.75
CA ASP A 182 -6.71 11.15 19.87
C ASP A 182 -5.43 10.32 19.94
N PHE A 183 -5.10 9.58 18.87
CA PHE A 183 -3.91 8.71 18.92
C PHE A 183 -2.61 9.52 18.82
N ILE A 184 -2.63 10.71 18.21
CA ILE A 184 -1.47 11.63 18.22
C ILE A 184 -1.23 12.15 19.63
N MET A 185 -2.26 12.65 20.31
CA MET A 185 -2.15 13.17 21.66
C MET A 185 -1.82 12.05 22.65
N TRP A 186 -2.36 10.84 22.46
CA TRP A 186 -1.94 9.67 23.21
C TRP A 186 -0.43 9.39 23.03
N ALA A 187 0.08 9.41 21.80
CA ALA A 187 1.50 9.18 21.52
C ALA A 187 2.38 10.23 22.22
N LYS A 188 2.05 11.52 22.08
CA LYS A 188 2.75 12.63 22.76
C LYS A 188 2.73 12.47 24.28
N ASN A 189 1.57 12.15 24.86
CA ASN A 189 1.41 11.95 26.31
C ASN A 189 2.14 10.71 26.84
N ASN A 190 2.49 9.75 25.98
CA ASN A 190 3.27 8.55 26.31
C ASN A 190 4.75 8.67 25.90
N GLY A 191 5.22 9.89 25.62
CA GLY A 191 6.62 10.19 25.31
C GLY A 191 7.10 9.58 24.00
N ILE A 192 6.20 9.36 23.03
CA ILE A 192 6.55 8.96 21.68
C ILE A 192 6.74 10.24 20.87
N ALA A 193 7.91 10.41 20.26
CA ALA A 193 8.17 11.55 19.39
C ALA A 193 7.22 11.49 18.17
N VAL A 194 6.56 12.61 17.91
CA VAL A 194 5.67 12.81 16.75
C VAL A 194 6.24 13.96 15.92
N GLY A 195 6.23 13.81 14.60
CA GLY A 195 6.65 14.88 13.69
C GLY A 195 5.73 16.11 13.77
N PRO A 196 6.22 17.29 13.38
CA PRO A 196 5.45 18.54 13.48
C PRO A 196 4.26 18.62 12.50
N GLY A 197 4.05 17.60 11.69
CA GLY A 197 3.04 17.54 10.63
C GLY A 197 3.70 17.47 9.25
N ARG A 198 3.01 16.84 8.29
CA ARG A 198 3.45 16.73 6.90
C ARG A 198 2.29 16.92 5.94
N GLY A 199 2.62 17.17 4.68
CA GLY A 199 1.61 17.38 3.65
C GLY A 199 0.75 18.61 3.93
N SER A 200 -0.50 18.58 3.47
CA SER A 200 -1.40 19.73 3.56
C SER A 200 -1.98 19.96 4.97
N ALA A 201 -1.99 18.95 5.84
CA ALA A 201 -2.50 19.06 7.21
C ALA A 201 -1.85 20.20 8.03
N ALA A 202 -0.59 20.53 7.73
CA ALA A 202 0.13 21.65 8.35
C ALA A 202 -0.48 23.02 8.07
N GLY A 203 -1.36 23.16 7.08
CA GLY A 203 -2.06 24.39 6.75
C GLY A 203 -3.32 24.67 7.57
N SER A 204 -3.69 23.81 8.52
CA SER A 204 -4.89 23.98 9.35
C SER A 204 -4.57 24.43 10.77
N ILE A 205 -5.13 25.57 11.18
CA ILE A 205 -5.01 26.03 12.57
C ILE A 205 -5.81 25.14 13.52
N VAL A 206 -6.90 24.52 13.04
CA VAL A 206 -7.65 23.53 13.82
C VAL A 206 -6.79 22.28 14.08
N ALA A 207 -6.06 21.80 13.09
CA ALA A 207 -5.11 20.69 13.27
C ALA A 207 -4.01 21.07 14.28
N TYR A 208 -3.47 22.28 14.20
CA TYR A 208 -2.51 22.81 15.16
C TYR A 208 -3.09 22.86 16.59
N ALA A 209 -4.31 23.39 16.74
CA ALA A 209 -5.02 23.49 18.03
C ALA A 209 -5.21 22.11 18.67
N MET A 210 -5.70 21.15 17.90
CA MET A 210 -5.95 19.77 18.38
C MET A 210 -4.67 18.96 18.61
N GLY A 211 -3.50 19.50 18.27
CA GLY A 211 -2.22 18.83 18.45
C GLY A 211 -1.86 17.85 17.35
N ILE A 212 -2.61 17.86 16.23
CA ILE A 212 -2.35 17.03 15.06
C ILE A 212 -1.06 17.48 14.37
N THR A 213 -0.86 18.79 14.26
CA THR A 213 0.38 19.42 13.78
C THR A 213 0.95 20.31 14.89
N ASP A 214 2.23 20.69 14.79
CA ASP A 214 2.93 21.50 15.79
C ASP A 214 3.49 22.82 15.25
N LEU A 215 3.04 23.23 14.06
CA LEU A 215 3.42 24.49 13.43
C LEU A 215 2.18 25.39 13.28
N ASP A 216 2.25 26.63 13.76
CA ASP A 216 1.20 27.65 13.53
C ASP A 216 1.21 28.01 12.03
N PRO A 217 0.13 27.73 11.27
CA PRO A 217 0.14 27.93 9.82
C PRO A 217 0.21 29.40 9.40
N ILE A 218 -0.26 30.33 10.25
CA ILE A 218 -0.47 31.73 9.88
C ILE A 218 0.85 32.47 9.63
N PRO A 219 1.87 32.44 10.53
CA PRO A 219 3.17 33.05 10.29
C PRO A 219 3.86 32.57 9.00
N HIS A 220 3.62 31.32 8.61
CA HIS A 220 4.28 30.68 7.48
C HIS A 220 3.48 30.78 6.17
N GLY A 221 2.34 31.49 6.18
CA GLY A 221 1.48 31.66 5.00
C GLY A 221 0.93 30.34 4.45
N LEU A 222 0.74 29.34 5.31
CA LEU A 222 0.15 28.06 4.91
C LEU A 222 -1.36 28.22 4.76
N ILE A 223 -1.93 27.53 3.78
CA ILE A 223 -3.30 27.74 3.30
C ILE A 223 -4.16 26.53 3.64
N PHE A 224 -5.24 26.76 4.38
CA PHE A 224 -6.19 25.73 4.80
C PHE A 224 -6.88 25.04 3.61
N GLU A 225 -7.21 25.78 2.56
CA GLU A 225 -7.93 25.28 1.40
C GLU A 225 -7.09 24.30 0.56
N ARG A 226 -5.77 24.27 0.76
CA ARG A 226 -4.89 23.23 0.21
C ARG A 226 -5.08 21.89 0.93
N PHE A 227 -5.56 21.92 2.18
CA PHE A 227 -5.91 20.75 2.96
C PHE A 227 -7.35 20.33 2.73
N LEU A 228 -8.30 21.22 3.01
CA LEU A 228 -9.72 20.98 2.83
C LEU A 228 -10.32 22.06 1.94
N ASN A 229 -10.63 21.68 0.70
CA ASN A 229 -11.27 22.58 -0.25
C ASN A 229 -12.79 22.60 0.00
N PRO A 230 -13.39 23.75 0.38
CA PRO A 230 -14.83 23.84 0.64
C PRO A 230 -15.70 23.51 -0.58
N GLU A 231 -15.18 23.67 -1.80
CA GLU A 231 -15.90 23.39 -3.06
C GLU A 231 -15.85 21.91 -3.46
N ARG A 232 -15.00 21.10 -2.81
CA ARG A 232 -14.81 19.70 -3.13
C ARG A 232 -14.78 18.84 -1.86
N ILE A 233 -15.87 18.12 -1.62
CA ILE A 233 -15.93 17.13 -0.55
C ILE A 233 -15.07 15.92 -0.92
N SER A 234 -13.85 15.90 -0.40
CA SER A 234 -12.94 14.75 -0.44
C SER A 234 -12.43 14.47 0.97
N MET A 235 -12.15 13.20 1.25
CA MET A 235 -11.59 12.80 2.53
C MET A 235 -10.22 13.47 2.73
N PRO A 236 -9.96 14.12 3.88
CA PRO A 236 -8.61 14.58 4.22
C PRO A 236 -7.66 13.41 4.39
N ASP A 237 -6.43 13.56 3.90
CA ASP A 237 -5.31 12.62 4.14
C ASP A 237 -4.33 13.30 5.09
N VAL A 238 -4.24 12.79 6.32
CA VAL A 238 -3.30 13.26 7.35
C VAL A 238 -2.29 12.14 7.56
N ASP A 239 -1.13 12.28 6.93
CA ASP A 239 0.00 11.40 7.18
C ASP A 239 0.71 11.82 8.47
N ILE A 240 1.11 10.86 9.30
CA ILE A 240 1.68 11.16 10.62
C ILE A 240 2.98 10.42 10.81
N ASP A 241 3.98 11.15 11.29
CA ASP A 241 5.33 10.64 11.52
C ASP A 241 5.54 10.36 13.01
N PHE A 242 6.04 9.16 13.33
CA PHE A 242 6.38 8.71 14.67
C PHE A 242 7.84 8.28 14.76
N ASP A 243 8.37 8.21 15.99
CA ASP A 243 9.58 7.41 16.27
C ASP A 243 9.38 5.99 15.72
N GLU A 244 10.26 5.60 14.79
CA GLU A 244 10.22 4.30 14.10
C GLU A 244 10.18 3.12 15.09
N ARG A 245 10.87 3.24 16.23
CA ARG A 245 10.96 2.19 17.26
C ARG A 245 9.65 2.00 18.02
N ARG A 246 8.89 3.09 18.19
CA ARG A 246 7.70 3.14 19.07
C ARG A 246 6.38 3.26 18.33
N ARG A 247 6.39 3.44 17.02
CA ARG A 247 5.19 3.45 16.17
C ARG A 247 4.24 2.28 16.43
N VAL A 248 4.77 1.07 16.64
CA VAL A 248 3.96 -0.14 16.88
C VAL A 248 3.09 0.01 18.14
N GLU A 249 3.52 0.80 19.12
CA GLU A 249 2.73 1.09 20.32
C GLU A 249 1.49 1.93 19.98
N VAL A 250 1.60 2.87 19.03
CA VAL A 250 0.48 3.69 18.56
C VAL A 250 -0.53 2.84 17.79
N ILE A 251 -0.05 1.95 16.91
CA ILE A 251 -0.91 1.00 16.19
C ILE A 251 -1.65 0.09 17.19
N ARG A 252 -0.95 -0.39 18.22
CA ARG A 252 -1.56 -1.20 19.28
C ARG A 252 -2.63 -0.41 20.04
N TYR A 253 -2.36 0.83 20.41
CA TYR A 253 -3.37 1.70 21.05
C TYR A 253 -4.61 1.86 20.19
N VAL A 254 -4.45 2.16 18.90
CA VAL A 254 -5.57 2.29 17.96
C VAL A 254 -6.35 0.98 17.85
N THR A 255 -5.65 -0.15 17.77
CA THR A 255 -6.26 -1.48 17.71
C THR A 255 -7.06 -1.81 18.98
N GLU A 256 -6.51 -1.50 20.16
CA GLU A 256 -7.16 -1.73 21.45
C GLU A 256 -8.37 -0.81 21.67
N LYS A 257 -8.26 0.46 21.25
CA LYS A 257 -9.30 1.46 21.45
C LYS A 257 -10.46 1.34 20.46
N TYR A 258 -10.17 1.18 19.17
CA TYR A 258 -11.19 1.17 18.11
C TYR A 258 -11.68 -0.24 17.75
N GLY A 259 -11.00 -1.29 18.24
CA GLY A 259 -11.40 -2.70 18.07
C GLY A 259 -10.48 -3.47 17.14
N ALA A 260 -9.99 -4.63 17.59
CA ALA A 260 -9.06 -5.48 16.83
C ALA A 260 -9.67 -6.09 15.55
N ASP A 261 -10.99 -6.17 15.51
CA ASP A 261 -11.80 -6.61 14.38
C ASP A 261 -12.12 -5.46 13.39
N LYS A 262 -11.81 -4.22 13.77
CA LYS A 262 -12.07 -2.99 13.00
C LYS A 262 -10.82 -2.25 12.53
N VAL A 263 -9.63 -2.78 12.88
CA VAL A 263 -8.33 -2.23 12.52
C VAL A 263 -7.50 -3.33 11.84
N ALA A 264 -6.96 -3.02 10.66
CA ALA A 264 -6.09 -3.94 9.92
C ALA A 264 -4.93 -3.21 9.26
N MET A 265 -3.78 -3.85 9.15
CA MET A 265 -2.70 -3.35 8.31
C MET A 265 -3.06 -3.52 6.83
N ILE A 266 -2.55 -2.65 5.96
CA ILE A 266 -2.80 -2.74 4.53
C ILE A 266 -1.93 -3.85 3.90
N GLY A 267 -2.52 -4.73 3.10
CA GLY A 267 -1.81 -5.69 2.26
C GLY A 267 -1.12 -5.02 1.08
N THR A 268 0.07 -5.51 0.71
CA THR A 268 0.77 -5.09 -0.52
C THR A 268 1.11 -6.28 -1.39
N TYR A 269 1.23 -6.05 -2.69
CA TYR A 269 1.53 -7.09 -3.67
C TYR A 269 2.90 -6.86 -4.31
N GLY A 270 3.86 -7.69 -3.92
CA GLY A 270 5.21 -7.65 -4.48
C GLY A 270 5.21 -8.21 -5.89
N LYS A 271 5.30 -7.34 -6.91
CA LYS A 271 5.43 -7.75 -8.31
C LYS A 271 6.87 -8.14 -8.67
N ILE A 272 7.02 -9.11 -9.55
CA ILE A 272 8.33 -9.49 -10.11
C ILE A 272 8.78 -8.37 -11.08
N LYS A 273 9.78 -7.59 -10.67
CA LYS A 273 10.39 -6.53 -11.51
C LYS A 273 11.37 -7.12 -12.54
N ALA A 274 11.58 -6.45 -13.67
CA ALA A 274 12.49 -6.84 -14.77
C ALA A 274 13.79 -7.55 -14.34
N LYS A 275 14.59 -6.90 -13.47
CA LYS A 275 15.88 -7.46 -13.01
C LYS A 275 15.71 -8.76 -12.21
N ASN A 276 14.66 -8.86 -11.39
CA ASN A 276 14.37 -10.10 -10.65
C ASN A 276 13.86 -11.18 -11.61
N ALA A 277 12.96 -10.84 -12.54
CA ALA A 277 12.48 -11.76 -13.57
C ALA A 277 13.64 -12.39 -14.36
N ILE A 278 14.65 -11.59 -14.76
CA ILE A 278 15.86 -12.09 -15.43
C ILE A 278 16.62 -13.08 -14.55
N LYS A 279 16.86 -12.74 -13.28
CA LYS A 279 17.60 -13.61 -12.34
C LYS A 279 16.85 -14.91 -12.05
N ASP A 280 15.55 -14.83 -11.87
CA ASP A 280 14.68 -15.98 -11.65
C ASP A 280 14.65 -16.89 -12.88
N SER A 281 14.46 -16.32 -14.07
CA SER A 281 14.47 -17.06 -15.34
C SER A 281 15.80 -17.74 -15.60
N ALA A 282 16.93 -17.05 -15.38
CA ALA A 282 18.24 -17.65 -15.51
C ALA A 282 18.41 -18.86 -14.57
N ARG A 283 17.94 -18.73 -13.32
CA ARG A 283 17.98 -19.80 -12.32
C ARG A 283 17.13 -21.00 -12.74
N VAL A 284 15.85 -20.82 -13.08
CA VAL A 284 14.97 -21.95 -13.43
C VAL A 284 15.37 -22.63 -14.73
N LEU A 285 16.04 -21.92 -15.65
CA LEU A 285 16.64 -22.50 -16.85
C LEU A 285 17.94 -23.27 -16.57
N GLY A 286 18.45 -23.26 -15.34
CA GLY A 286 19.66 -23.96 -14.92
C GLY A 286 20.97 -23.24 -15.24
N TYR A 287 20.92 -21.95 -15.61
CA TYR A 287 22.13 -21.18 -15.84
C TYR A 287 22.83 -20.78 -14.53
N PRO A 288 24.17 -20.59 -14.55
CA PRO A 288 24.88 -20.05 -13.39
C PRO A 288 24.38 -18.66 -13.00
N TYR A 289 24.47 -18.32 -11.70
CA TYR A 289 24.11 -16.98 -11.17
C TYR A 289 24.74 -15.83 -11.96
N ALA A 290 25.98 -16.02 -12.44
CA ALA A 290 26.71 -15.05 -13.25
C ALA A 290 25.98 -14.65 -14.54
N MET A 291 25.15 -15.54 -15.14
CA MET A 291 24.36 -15.22 -16.32
C MET A 291 23.33 -14.13 -16.00
N GLY A 292 22.51 -14.34 -14.97
CA GLY A 292 21.51 -13.36 -14.55
C GLY A 292 22.15 -12.05 -14.11
N ASP A 293 23.24 -12.09 -13.33
CA ASP A 293 23.94 -10.88 -12.88
C ASP A 293 24.50 -10.07 -14.06
N ARG A 294 25.13 -10.73 -15.04
CA ARG A 294 25.65 -10.10 -16.27
C ARG A 294 24.54 -9.38 -17.04
N ILE A 295 23.42 -10.04 -17.29
CA ILE A 295 22.30 -9.45 -18.03
C ILE A 295 21.72 -8.26 -17.24
N THR A 296 21.53 -8.38 -15.92
CA THR A 296 20.95 -7.28 -15.12
C THR A 296 21.86 -6.04 -14.99
N LYS A 297 23.18 -6.19 -15.15
CA LYS A 297 24.12 -5.06 -15.17
C LYS A 297 24.12 -4.29 -16.48
N ALA A 298 23.80 -4.95 -17.60
CA ALA A 298 23.61 -4.31 -18.91
C ALA A 298 22.27 -3.57 -19.03
N MET A 299 21.36 -3.73 -18.06
CA MET A 299 20.09 -3.00 -18.02
C MET A 299 20.32 -1.53 -17.65
N PRO A 300 19.56 -0.59 -18.23
CA PRO A 300 19.59 0.81 -17.85
C PRO A 300 19.39 1.04 -16.34
N ALA A 301 19.95 2.15 -15.85
CA ALA A 301 19.73 2.59 -14.48
C ALA A 301 18.24 2.92 -14.25
N ASP A 302 17.77 2.71 -13.03
CA ASP A 302 16.40 3.02 -12.66
C ASP A 302 16.21 4.55 -12.61
N VAL A 303 15.13 5.06 -13.19
CA VAL A 303 14.76 6.48 -13.10
C VAL A 303 13.62 6.59 -12.10
N LEU A 304 13.82 7.36 -11.02
CA LEU A 304 12.86 7.48 -9.91
C LEU A 304 12.41 6.10 -9.36
N GLY A 305 13.35 5.15 -9.27
CA GLY A 305 13.08 3.80 -8.76
C GLY A 305 12.32 2.88 -9.74
N LYS A 306 12.14 3.30 -11.00
CA LYS A 306 11.52 2.50 -12.07
C LYS A 306 12.56 2.14 -13.14
N GLY A 307 12.80 0.83 -13.28
CA GLY A 307 13.56 0.28 -14.41
C GLY A 307 12.77 0.30 -15.71
N ILE A 308 13.43 -0.04 -16.82
CA ILE A 308 12.76 -0.39 -18.07
C ILE A 308 12.11 -1.78 -17.91
N ASP A 309 10.90 -1.97 -18.43
CA ASP A 309 10.28 -3.29 -18.54
C ASP A 309 10.95 -4.12 -19.65
N LEU A 310 10.76 -5.43 -19.62
CA LEU A 310 11.47 -6.32 -20.54
C LEU A 310 10.96 -6.23 -21.98
N ASN A 311 9.71 -5.82 -22.19
CA ASN A 311 9.18 -5.59 -23.54
C ASN A 311 9.79 -4.33 -24.17
N GLY A 312 10.04 -3.29 -23.36
CA GLY A 312 10.71 -2.05 -23.76
C GLY A 312 12.15 -2.23 -24.25
N ILE A 313 12.82 -3.36 -23.97
CA ILE A 313 14.13 -3.68 -24.54
C ILE A 313 14.05 -3.80 -26.07
N THR A 314 12.97 -4.41 -26.57
CA THR A 314 12.78 -4.75 -27.99
C THR A 314 11.77 -3.84 -28.71
N ASP A 315 10.93 -3.12 -27.98
CA ASP A 315 9.92 -2.22 -28.55
C ASP A 315 10.52 -0.85 -28.89
N SER A 316 10.66 -0.56 -30.19
CA SER A 316 11.20 0.72 -30.69
C SER A 316 10.35 1.94 -30.34
N SER A 317 9.08 1.75 -29.98
CA SER A 317 8.18 2.84 -29.54
C SER A 317 8.33 3.18 -28.06
N HIS A 318 9.03 2.34 -27.29
CA HIS A 318 9.19 2.53 -25.86
C HIS A 318 10.07 3.77 -25.57
N PRO A 319 9.69 4.68 -24.64
CA PRO A 319 10.42 5.92 -24.38
C PRO A 319 11.89 5.74 -23.99
N ARG A 320 12.21 4.59 -23.39
CA ARG A 320 13.56 4.24 -22.90
C ARG A 320 14.30 3.26 -23.81
N TYR A 321 13.80 3.00 -25.02
CA TYR A 321 14.40 2.07 -25.97
C TYR A 321 15.86 2.41 -26.31
N SER A 322 16.18 3.71 -26.42
CA SER A 322 17.53 4.20 -26.73
C SER A 322 18.55 3.85 -25.65
N GLU A 323 18.13 3.77 -24.38
CA GLU A 323 19.00 3.46 -23.25
C GLU A 323 19.36 1.98 -23.16
N ALA A 324 18.50 1.09 -23.67
CA ALA A 324 18.65 -0.37 -23.55
C ALA A 324 19.57 -1.01 -24.61
N GLY A 325 20.46 -0.24 -25.25
CA GLY A 325 21.28 -0.71 -26.37
C GLY A 325 22.19 -1.89 -26.05
N GLU A 326 22.82 -1.90 -24.88
CA GLU A 326 23.73 -2.97 -24.45
C GLU A 326 22.99 -4.31 -24.25
N VAL A 327 21.95 -4.31 -23.40
CA VAL A 327 21.13 -5.52 -23.17
C VAL A 327 20.40 -5.99 -24.43
N ARG A 328 19.96 -5.06 -25.30
CA ARG A 328 19.35 -5.42 -26.59
C ARG A 328 20.35 -6.12 -27.51
N ALA A 329 21.59 -5.63 -27.59
CA ALA A 329 22.62 -6.30 -28.37
C ALA A 329 22.91 -7.72 -27.84
N MET A 330 22.91 -7.91 -26.51
CA MET A 330 23.02 -9.26 -25.92
C MET A 330 21.83 -10.15 -26.30
N TYR A 331 20.60 -9.61 -26.24
CA TYR A 331 19.38 -10.33 -26.63
C TYR A 331 19.38 -10.75 -28.10
N GLU A 332 19.88 -9.91 -29.01
CA GLU A 332 19.91 -10.17 -30.46
C GLU A 332 21.00 -11.16 -30.87
N ASN A 333 22.15 -11.13 -30.19
CA ASN A 333 23.35 -11.87 -30.61
C ASN A 333 23.62 -13.15 -29.80
N GLU A 334 23.06 -13.29 -28.58
CA GLU A 334 23.32 -14.43 -27.69
C GLU A 334 22.05 -15.28 -27.47
N PRO A 335 21.99 -16.51 -28.01
CA PRO A 335 20.80 -17.37 -27.91
C PRO A 335 20.36 -17.68 -26.47
N ASP A 336 21.32 -17.86 -25.56
CA ASP A 336 21.03 -18.15 -24.15
C ASP A 336 20.42 -16.93 -23.45
N VAL A 337 20.93 -15.73 -23.73
CA VAL A 337 20.38 -14.47 -23.19
C VAL A 337 18.96 -14.26 -23.71
N LYS A 338 18.73 -14.50 -25.01
CA LYS A 338 17.40 -14.47 -25.61
C LYS A 338 16.44 -15.39 -24.85
N LYS A 339 16.82 -16.64 -24.62
CA LYS A 339 16.00 -17.62 -23.87
C LYS A 339 15.68 -17.15 -22.45
N VAL A 340 16.65 -16.58 -21.74
CA VAL A 340 16.44 -16.02 -20.39
C VAL A 340 15.45 -14.86 -20.42
N ILE A 341 15.63 -13.90 -21.33
CA ILE A 341 14.78 -12.72 -21.43
C ILE A 341 13.36 -13.09 -21.87
N ASP A 342 13.20 -13.99 -22.85
CA ASP A 342 11.88 -14.46 -23.30
C ASP A 342 11.11 -15.17 -22.17
N THR A 343 11.82 -15.98 -21.37
CA THR A 343 11.21 -16.61 -20.18
C THR A 343 10.87 -15.56 -19.12
N ALA A 344 11.74 -14.56 -18.92
CA ALA A 344 11.53 -13.47 -17.96
C ALA A 344 10.34 -12.57 -18.34
N LYS A 345 10.10 -12.30 -19.64
CA LYS A 345 8.94 -11.57 -20.12
C LYS A 345 7.62 -12.23 -19.71
N GLY A 346 7.57 -13.56 -19.67
CA GLY A 346 6.38 -14.31 -19.25
C GLY A 346 6.06 -14.23 -17.75
N VAL A 347 7.03 -13.87 -16.90
CA VAL A 347 6.86 -13.82 -15.44
C VAL A 347 6.96 -12.40 -14.85
N GLU A 348 7.44 -11.43 -15.64
CA GLU A 348 7.48 -10.03 -15.22
C GLU A 348 6.07 -9.51 -14.93
N GLY A 349 5.93 -8.73 -13.85
CA GLY A 349 4.67 -8.11 -13.46
C GLY A 349 3.73 -9.02 -12.67
N LEU A 350 3.96 -10.34 -12.68
CA LEU A 350 3.22 -11.29 -11.84
C LEU A 350 3.47 -11.03 -10.35
N VAL A 351 2.48 -11.40 -9.53
CA VAL A 351 2.56 -11.29 -8.08
C VAL A 351 3.43 -12.43 -7.54
N ARG A 352 4.49 -12.07 -6.80
CA ARG A 352 5.39 -13.02 -6.14
C ARG A 352 4.93 -13.40 -4.76
N GLN A 353 4.52 -12.41 -3.97
CA GLN A 353 4.17 -12.59 -2.57
C GLN A 353 3.30 -11.44 -2.08
N MET A 354 2.51 -11.72 -1.07
CA MET A 354 1.86 -10.70 -0.26
C MET A 354 2.85 -10.14 0.76
N GLY A 355 2.84 -8.83 0.90
CA GLY A 355 3.55 -8.08 1.93
C GLY A 355 2.58 -7.25 2.77
N VAL A 356 3.12 -6.45 3.68
CA VAL A 356 2.37 -5.51 4.51
C VAL A 356 2.86 -4.11 4.22
N HIS A 357 1.94 -3.15 4.07
CA HIS A 357 2.29 -1.77 3.81
C HIS A 357 3.17 -1.23 4.92
N ALA A 358 4.20 -0.47 4.53
CA ALA A 358 5.17 0.02 5.48
C ALA A 358 4.55 0.95 6.52
N ALA A 359 3.51 1.72 6.20
CA ALA A 359 2.88 2.71 7.09
C ALA A 359 1.38 2.52 7.33
N GLY A 360 0.72 1.83 6.39
CA GLY A 360 -0.72 1.99 6.16
C GLY A 360 -1.56 1.10 7.04
N VAL A 361 -2.56 1.70 7.68
CA VAL A 361 -3.55 1.07 8.53
C VAL A 361 -4.94 1.42 7.98
N ILE A 362 -5.80 0.43 7.89
CA ILE A 362 -7.24 0.59 7.66
C ILE A 362 -7.94 0.60 9.01
N MET A 363 -8.84 1.57 9.18
CA MET A 363 -9.76 1.64 10.30
C MET A 363 -11.20 1.68 9.78
N SER A 364 -12.12 1.08 10.53
CA SER A 364 -13.55 1.04 10.22
C SER A 364 -14.42 1.29 11.45
N SER A 365 -15.66 1.73 11.26
CA SER A 365 -16.69 1.68 12.30
C SER A 365 -17.33 0.30 12.48
N GLU A 366 -17.24 -0.55 11.46
CA GLU A 366 -17.78 -1.91 11.40
C GLU A 366 -16.66 -2.95 11.36
N THR A 367 -17.01 -4.24 11.50
CA THR A 367 -16.04 -5.34 11.41
C THR A 367 -15.43 -5.38 10.01
N ILE A 368 -14.11 -5.34 9.89
CA ILE A 368 -13.43 -5.27 8.57
C ILE A 368 -13.80 -6.46 7.68
N THR A 369 -13.97 -7.66 8.25
CA THR A 369 -14.30 -8.88 7.50
C THR A 369 -15.70 -8.89 6.88
N GLU A 370 -16.57 -7.94 7.26
CA GLU A 370 -17.88 -7.76 6.61
C GLU A 370 -17.75 -6.99 5.28
N HIS A 371 -16.61 -6.33 5.04
CA HIS A 371 -16.39 -5.44 3.89
C HIS A 371 -15.24 -5.90 2.99
N VAL A 372 -14.13 -6.36 3.58
CA VAL A 372 -12.95 -6.79 2.83
C VAL A 372 -12.39 -8.10 3.36
N PRO A 373 -11.86 -8.97 2.47
CA PRO A 373 -11.15 -10.15 2.91
C PRO A 373 -9.85 -9.76 3.63
N VAL A 374 -9.56 -10.47 4.72
CA VAL A 374 -8.33 -10.29 5.51
C VAL A 374 -7.60 -11.62 5.63
N TRP A 375 -6.35 -11.57 6.05
CA TRP A 375 -5.61 -12.71 6.55
C TRP A 375 -4.87 -12.32 7.82
N VAL A 376 -4.59 -13.30 8.67
CA VAL A 376 -3.86 -13.09 9.92
C VAL A 376 -2.46 -13.63 9.74
N ARG A 377 -1.46 -12.79 9.95
CA ARG A 377 -0.07 -13.22 9.87
C ARG A 377 0.28 -14.10 11.07
N HIS A 378 0.67 -15.34 10.80
CA HIS A 378 0.92 -16.35 11.84
C HIS A 378 2.04 -15.98 12.82
N THR A 379 3.01 -15.13 12.42
CA THR A 379 4.16 -14.80 13.26
C THR A 379 3.82 -13.91 14.44
N ASP A 380 2.84 -13.02 14.29
CA ASP A 380 2.52 -11.97 15.27
C ASP A 380 1.01 -11.69 15.43
N GLY A 381 0.15 -12.42 14.73
CA GLY A 381 -1.30 -12.30 14.87
C GLY A 381 -1.91 -11.03 14.25
N VAL A 382 -1.13 -10.28 13.47
CA VAL A 382 -1.59 -9.03 12.86
C VAL A 382 -2.58 -9.30 11.73
N THR A 383 -3.75 -8.67 11.80
CA THR A 383 -4.78 -8.68 10.75
C THR A 383 -4.35 -7.78 9.59
N ILE A 384 -4.39 -8.31 8.37
CA ILE A 384 -3.92 -7.63 7.16
C ILE A 384 -5.00 -7.73 6.09
N THR A 385 -5.34 -6.62 5.44
CA THR A 385 -6.26 -6.63 4.30
C THR A 385 -5.68 -7.44 3.15
N GLN A 386 -6.51 -8.22 2.46
CA GLN A 386 -6.09 -8.81 1.18
C GLN A 386 -6.19 -7.79 0.06
N TRP A 387 -6.96 -6.72 0.17
CA TRP A 387 -6.99 -5.68 -0.84
C TRP A 387 -5.94 -4.60 -0.58
N ASP A 388 -5.55 -3.90 -1.65
CA ASP A 388 -4.75 -2.70 -1.53
C ASP A 388 -5.61 -1.54 -0.98
N TYR A 389 -4.94 -0.49 -0.52
CA TYR A 389 -5.64 0.63 0.12
C TYR A 389 -6.59 1.38 -0.82
N PRO A 390 -6.31 1.60 -2.13
CA PRO A 390 -7.24 2.29 -3.00
C PRO A 390 -8.57 1.52 -3.13
N SER A 391 -8.51 0.18 -3.22
CA SER A 391 -9.74 -0.64 -3.19
C SER A 391 -10.47 -0.52 -1.86
N CYS A 392 -9.76 -0.50 -0.73
CA CYS A 392 -10.39 -0.29 0.59
C CYS A 392 -11.06 1.09 0.70
N GLU A 393 -10.39 2.17 0.30
CA GLU A 393 -10.93 3.53 0.33
C GLU A 393 -12.15 3.69 -0.59
N SER A 394 -12.19 2.95 -1.70
CA SER A 394 -13.33 2.98 -2.62
C SER A 394 -14.63 2.48 -1.97
N LEU A 395 -14.53 1.58 -0.98
CA LEU A 395 -15.64 1.15 -0.13
C LEU A 395 -15.99 2.15 0.99
N GLY A 396 -15.14 3.15 1.21
CA GLY A 396 -15.28 4.15 2.27
C GLY A 396 -14.62 3.79 3.61
N LEU A 397 -13.75 2.77 3.61
CA LEU A 397 -12.85 2.51 4.74
C LEU A 397 -11.84 3.64 4.91
N LEU A 398 -11.48 3.95 6.16
CA LEU A 398 -10.51 5.00 6.44
C LEU A 398 -9.08 4.44 6.35
N LYS A 399 -8.26 5.02 5.47
CA LYS A 399 -6.81 4.79 5.42
C LYS A 399 -6.11 5.84 6.27
N MET A 400 -5.19 5.37 7.12
CA MET A 400 -4.32 6.21 7.93
C MET A 400 -2.88 5.71 7.78
N ASP A 401 -1.95 6.64 7.59
CA ASP A 401 -0.53 6.34 7.41
C ASP A 401 0.24 6.67 8.69
N PHE A 402 0.68 5.62 9.38
CA PHE A 402 1.55 5.68 10.56
C PHE A 402 2.98 5.48 10.08
N LEU A 403 3.70 6.55 9.76
CA LEU A 403 5.08 6.46 9.29
C LEU A 403 6.04 6.35 10.47
N GLY A 404 7.03 5.47 10.36
CA GLY A 404 8.18 5.48 11.26
C GLY A 404 9.30 6.28 10.63
N LEU A 405 9.73 7.37 11.24
CA LEU A 405 10.87 8.15 10.76
C LEU A 405 12.11 8.00 11.64
N ARG A 406 13.21 7.67 10.99
CA ARG A 406 14.53 7.54 11.63
C ARG A 406 15.07 8.88 12.13
N ASN A 407 14.73 10.00 11.49
CA ASN A 407 15.17 11.32 11.94
C ASN A 407 14.57 11.68 13.32
N LEU A 408 13.29 11.38 13.57
CA LEU A 408 12.64 11.54 14.87
C LEU A 408 13.32 10.69 15.94
N THR A 409 13.69 9.46 15.58
CA THR A 409 14.46 8.55 16.45
C THR A 409 15.81 9.17 16.85
N ILE A 410 16.54 9.70 15.87
CA ILE A 410 17.85 10.34 16.10
C ILE A 410 17.71 11.59 16.97
N MET A 411 16.69 12.42 16.73
CA MET A 411 16.44 13.63 17.51
C MET A 411 16.07 13.30 18.97
N ASP A 412 15.22 12.31 19.19
CA ASP A 412 14.86 11.84 20.53
C ASP A 412 16.08 11.31 21.31
N ASP A 413 16.94 10.51 20.66
CA ASP A 413 18.19 10.05 21.26
C ASP A 413 19.13 11.21 21.58
N ALA A 414 19.26 12.19 20.67
CA ALA A 414 20.10 13.38 20.89
C ALA A 414 19.64 14.19 22.10
N VAL A 415 18.34 14.44 22.25
CA VAL A 415 17.77 15.15 23.40
C VAL A 415 18.05 14.39 24.70
N LYS A 416 17.80 13.07 24.72
CA LYS A 416 18.06 12.20 25.89
C LYS A 416 19.55 12.19 26.27
N MET A 417 20.44 12.14 25.29
CA MET A 417 21.89 12.19 25.52
C MET A 417 22.33 13.54 26.10
N VAL A 418 21.79 14.65 25.61
CA VAL A 418 22.08 15.98 26.17
C VAL A 418 21.62 16.06 27.61
N LYS A 419 20.42 15.57 27.93
CA LYS A 419 19.91 15.51 29.31
C LYS A 419 20.79 14.65 30.20
N SER A 420 21.19 13.46 29.75
CA SER A 420 22.05 12.57 30.54
C SER A 420 23.46 13.12 30.76
N ASN A 421 24.02 13.84 29.78
CA ASN A 421 25.41 14.29 29.82
C ASN A 421 25.56 15.69 30.44
N LYS A 422 24.59 16.59 30.23
CA LYS A 422 24.66 17.99 30.63
C LYS A 422 23.56 18.41 31.61
N GLY A 423 22.57 17.55 31.90
CA GLY A 423 21.43 17.89 32.74
C GLY A 423 20.46 18.90 32.11
N ILE A 424 20.60 19.18 30.81
CA ILE A 424 19.78 20.16 30.09
C ILE A 424 18.61 19.43 29.45
N ASP A 425 17.39 19.85 29.77
CA ASP A 425 16.16 19.36 29.14
C ASP A 425 15.84 20.23 27.93
N ILE A 426 15.91 19.65 26.73
CA ILE A 426 15.64 20.38 25.48
C ILE A 426 14.18 20.10 25.08
N ASP A 427 13.39 21.16 24.98
CA ASP A 427 12.10 21.14 24.30
C ASP A 427 12.30 21.60 22.85
N LEU A 428 12.17 20.67 21.91
CA LEU A 428 12.36 20.93 20.48
C LEU A 428 11.33 21.91 19.93
N LEU A 429 10.10 21.91 20.43
CA LEU A 429 9.03 22.77 19.94
C LEU A 429 9.16 24.21 20.44
N ALA A 430 9.96 24.44 21.49
CA ALA A 430 10.22 25.76 22.04
C ALA A 430 11.52 26.39 21.50
N LEU A 431 12.24 25.72 20.60
CA LEU A 431 13.48 26.25 20.05
C LEU A 431 13.21 27.47 19.14
N PRO A 432 14.04 28.51 19.21
CA PRO A 432 13.96 29.63 18.28
C PRO A 432 14.33 29.21 16.86
N LEU A 433 13.66 29.78 15.87
CA LEU A 433 13.90 29.50 14.44
C LEU A 433 14.95 30.43 13.81
N ASP A 434 15.54 31.34 14.59
CA ASP A 434 16.48 32.38 14.16
C ASP A 434 17.88 32.20 14.78
N ASP A 435 18.25 31.00 15.26
CA ASP A 435 19.56 30.75 15.87
C ASP A 435 20.73 30.94 14.86
N PRO A 436 21.61 31.94 15.06
CA PRO A 436 22.69 32.22 14.12
C PRO A 436 23.68 31.06 13.99
N THR A 437 23.89 30.27 15.05
CA THR A 437 24.84 29.16 15.05
C THR A 437 24.38 28.03 14.12
N THR A 438 23.07 27.79 14.07
CA THR A 438 22.42 26.82 13.18
C THR A 438 22.60 27.26 11.72
N PHE A 439 22.34 28.53 11.41
CA PHE A 439 22.55 29.06 10.05
C PHE A 439 24.02 29.02 9.64
N ASP A 440 24.97 29.39 10.52
CA ASP A 440 26.41 29.31 10.24
C ASP A 440 26.86 27.88 9.88
N LEU A 441 26.24 26.84 10.45
CA LEU A 441 26.49 25.45 10.06
C LEU A 441 25.97 25.16 8.64
N LEU A 442 24.74 25.58 8.33
CA LEU A 442 24.14 25.41 7.00
C LEU A 442 24.93 26.16 5.91
N GLN A 443 25.34 27.41 6.18
CA GLN A 443 26.11 28.24 5.26
C GLN A 443 27.50 27.65 4.93
N ARG A 444 28.10 26.87 5.85
CA ARG A 444 29.35 26.12 5.58
C ARG A 444 29.11 24.85 4.77
N GLY A 445 27.86 24.38 4.69
CA GLY A 445 27.49 23.11 4.06
C GLY A 445 27.94 21.89 4.87
N ASP A 446 28.10 22.05 6.19
CA ASP A 446 28.51 21.01 7.14
C ASP A 446 27.31 20.14 7.56
N THR A 447 26.49 19.73 6.59
CA THR A 447 25.16 19.14 6.82
C THR A 447 25.13 17.61 6.68
N LEU A 448 26.28 16.94 6.85
CA LEU A 448 26.30 15.48 6.94
C LEU A 448 25.51 15.04 8.18
N GLY A 449 24.42 14.30 7.95
CA GLY A 449 23.51 13.85 9.02
C GLY A 449 22.42 14.86 9.39
N VAL A 450 22.34 16.02 8.71
CA VAL A 450 21.21 16.94 8.83
C VAL A 450 20.13 16.52 7.84
N PHE A 451 18.92 16.26 8.35
CA PHE A 451 17.79 15.75 7.56
C PHE A 451 17.53 16.62 6.32
N GLN A 452 17.29 15.99 5.16
CA GLN A 452 17.10 16.59 3.82
C GLN A 452 18.31 17.31 3.20
N PHE A 453 19.39 17.59 3.95
CA PHE A 453 20.45 18.49 3.50
C PHE A 453 21.83 17.84 3.34
N ASP A 454 21.94 16.50 3.39
CA ASP A 454 23.22 15.77 3.40
C ASP A 454 23.80 15.49 1.99
N GLY A 455 22.98 15.61 0.94
CA GLY A 455 23.35 15.33 -0.44
C GLY A 455 24.48 16.22 -0.98
N GLY A 456 25.38 15.65 -1.80
CA GLY A 456 26.53 16.36 -2.38
C GLY A 456 26.17 17.69 -3.07
N PRO A 457 25.23 17.70 -4.05
CA PRO A 457 24.75 18.92 -4.69
C PRO A 457 24.06 19.89 -3.72
N MET A 458 23.27 19.36 -2.78
CA MET A 458 22.53 20.15 -1.79
C MET A 458 23.46 20.97 -0.89
N ARG A 459 24.52 20.34 -0.37
CA ARG A 459 25.58 21.04 0.40
C ARG A 459 26.26 22.16 -0.38
N SER A 460 26.44 21.97 -1.69
CA SER A 460 27.02 23.01 -2.54
C SER A 460 26.05 24.16 -2.75
N LEU A 461 24.75 23.88 -2.90
CA LEU A 461 23.71 24.90 -2.96
C LEU A 461 23.65 25.72 -1.67
N LEU A 462 23.66 25.07 -0.49
CA LEU A 462 23.64 25.77 0.79
C LEU A 462 24.82 26.75 0.97
N ARG A 463 26.02 26.36 0.53
CA ARG A 463 27.21 27.26 0.55
C ARG A 463 27.06 28.48 -0.35
N LEU A 464 26.35 28.33 -1.47
CA LEU A 464 26.14 29.41 -2.43
C LEU A 464 25.03 30.35 -1.98
N MET A 465 23.92 29.78 -1.50
CA MET A 465 22.74 30.51 -1.07
C MET A 465 22.97 31.25 0.24
N LYS A 466 23.71 30.63 1.17
CA LYS A 466 23.95 31.11 2.53
C LYS A 466 22.64 31.45 3.28
N PRO A 467 21.82 30.44 3.63
CA PRO A 467 20.56 30.68 4.34
C PRO A 467 20.79 31.45 5.65
N ASP A 468 19.93 32.43 5.95
CA ASP A 468 19.98 33.22 7.18
C ASP A 468 18.64 33.30 7.94
N ASN A 469 17.60 32.66 7.41
CA ASN A 469 16.27 32.58 8.01
C ASN A 469 15.61 31.22 7.71
N PHE A 470 14.51 30.91 8.40
CA PHE A 470 13.83 29.62 8.29
C PHE A 470 13.14 29.43 6.92
N GLU A 471 12.70 30.52 6.30
CA GLU A 471 12.08 30.52 4.98
C GLU A 471 13.05 30.07 3.89
N ASP A 472 14.34 30.39 4.00
CA ASP A 472 15.39 29.90 3.09
C ASP A 472 15.56 28.37 3.17
N ILE A 473 15.44 27.80 4.37
CA ILE A 473 15.46 26.33 4.56
C ILE A 473 14.29 25.71 3.82
N SER A 474 13.11 26.30 3.97
CA SER A 474 11.89 25.87 3.30
C SER A 474 12.04 25.95 1.78
N ALA A 475 12.58 27.06 1.27
CA ALA A 475 12.79 27.29 -0.17
C ALA A 475 13.80 26.31 -0.80
N VAL A 476 14.86 25.92 -0.10
CA VAL A 476 15.83 24.94 -0.62
C VAL A 476 15.31 23.51 -0.63
N SER A 477 14.39 23.20 0.28
CA SER A 477 13.78 21.87 0.38
C SER A 477 12.65 21.63 -0.63
N ALA A 478 12.12 22.71 -1.23
CA ALA A 478 11.05 22.69 -2.23
C ALA A 478 11.61 22.45 -3.64
#